data_AF-A0A7C3FT53-F1
#
_entry.id   AF-A0A7C3FT53-F1
#
_cell.length_a   1.000
_cell.length_b   1.000
_cell.length_c   1.000
_cell.angle_alpha   90.00
_cell.angle_beta   90.00
_cell.angle_gamma   90.00
#
_symmetry.space_group_name_H-M   'P 1'
#
loop_
_entity.id
_entity.type
_entity.pdbx_description
1 polymer ?
#
loop_
_entity_poly.entity_id
_entity_poly.type
_entity_poly.pdbx_seq_one_letter_code
_entity_poly.pdbx_strand_id
1 'polypeptide(L)'
;MLSLPWQERLHQTLRRLRNNGAEPRVALVGMGHTLYGDDGAGILLTQLLRPLERDMEGLLVVNGGSAPENCTGLLRRFMPDLVVLVDAAQLDEAPGTIQWIPSEMTSGFSASTHTLPLHLISCYLSMELVCEIVLLGIQPRRLNFGSMSLIVEAHVREMAKALEGTFKAFLTDDPGNREASICHVQEDQPIPLRLPYVCRERYL
;
A
#
# COMPACT_ATOMS: atom_id res chain seq x y z
N MET A 1 -3.47 16.32 -15.52
CA MET A 1 -3.63 14.87 -15.74
C MET A 1 -4.41 14.36 -14.53
N LEU A 2 -5.69 14.05 -14.68
CA LEU A 2 -6.52 13.61 -13.53
C LEU A 2 -5.91 12.29 -13.02
N SER A 3 -5.46 12.28 -11.77
CA SER A 3 -4.98 11.06 -11.13
C SER A 3 -6.12 10.05 -11.05
N LEU A 4 -5.89 8.81 -11.49
CA LEU A 4 -6.84 7.73 -11.25
C LEU A 4 -7.02 7.55 -9.74
N PRO A 5 -8.26 7.30 -9.25
CA PRO A 5 -8.50 6.91 -7.87
C PRO A 5 -7.60 5.76 -7.46
N TRP A 6 -7.16 5.74 -6.20
CA TRP A 6 -6.21 4.72 -5.71
C TRP A 6 -6.74 3.30 -5.88
N GLN A 7 -8.07 3.10 -5.82
CA GLN A 7 -8.72 1.82 -6.03
C GLN A 7 -8.46 1.29 -7.44
N GLU A 8 -8.63 2.13 -8.47
CA GLU A 8 -8.42 1.73 -9.86
C GLU A 8 -6.96 1.32 -10.09
N ARG A 9 -6.01 2.07 -9.51
CA ARG A 9 -4.59 1.71 -9.57
C ARG A 9 -4.29 0.39 -8.87
N LEU A 10 -4.88 0.15 -7.70
CA LEU A 10 -4.73 -1.13 -7.00
C LEU A 10 -5.25 -2.29 -7.86
N HIS A 11 -6.45 -2.17 -8.43
CA HIS A 11 -7.01 -3.19 -9.32
C HIS A 11 -6.11 -3.47 -10.52
N GLN A 12 -5.61 -2.43 -11.18
CA GLN A 12 -4.69 -2.58 -12.32
C GLN A 12 -3.38 -3.24 -11.93
N THR A 13 -2.79 -2.86 -10.79
CA THR A 13 -1.56 -3.47 -10.29
C THR A 13 -1.78 -4.95 -9.94
N LEU A 14 -2.84 -5.30 -9.22
CA LEU A 14 -3.12 -6.70 -8.88
C LEU A 14 -3.39 -7.55 -10.13
N ARG A 15 -4.13 -7.03 -11.12
CA ARG A 15 -4.34 -7.71 -12.40
C ARG A 15 -3.04 -7.97 -13.14
N ARG A 16 -2.14 -6.98 -13.19
CA ARG A 16 -0.84 -7.09 -13.84
C ARG A 16 0.11 -8.05 -13.11
N LEU A 17 0.08 -8.08 -11.78
CA LEU A 17 0.96 -8.92 -10.97
C LEU A 17 0.52 -10.39 -10.96
N ARG A 18 -0.73 -10.68 -11.31
CA ARG A 18 -1.20 -12.05 -11.50
C ARG A 18 -0.38 -12.74 -12.59
N ASN A 19 0.33 -13.82 -12.23
CA ASN A 19 1.29 -14.49 -13.10
C ASN A 19 0.93 -15.97 -13.26
N ASN A 20 0.84 -16.46 -14.51
CA ASN A 20 0.62 -17.88 -14.83
C ASN A 20 -0.55 -18.55 -14.06
N GLY A 21 -1.61 -17.80 -13.75
CA GLY A 21 -2.76 -18.30 -13.00
C GLY A 21 -2.60 -18.34 -11.47
N ALA A 22 -1.45 -17.91 -10.94
CA ALA A 22 -1.25 -17.71 -9.51
C ALA A 22 -1.68 -16.30 -9.08
N GLU A 23 -2.34 -16.22 -7.92
CA GLU A 23 -2.72 -14.96 -7.29
C GLU A 23 -1.49 -14.23 -6.75
N PRO A 24 -1.44 -12.89 -6.85
CA PRO A 24 -0.32 -12.12 -6.34
C PRO A 24 -0.29 -12.14 -4.81
N ARG A 25 0.90 -12.21 -4.21
CA ARG A 25 1.08 -12.08 -2.76
C ARG A 25 1.18 -10.62 -2.38
N VAL A 26 0.30 -10.15 -1.49
CA VAL A 26 0.20 -8.75 -1.09
C VAL A 26 0.55 -8.60 0.38
N ALA A 27 1.50 -7.73 0.69
CA ALA A 27 1.79 -7.30 2.05
C ALA A 27 1.30 -5.86 2.27
N LEU A 28 0.37 -5.65 3.19
CA LEU A 28 -0.09 -4.33 3.62
C LEU A 28 0.62 -3.96 4.93
N VAL A 29 1.37 -2.86 4.93
CA VAL A 29 2.13 -2.38 6.08
C VAL A 29 1.58 -1.03 6.51
N GLY A 30 0.87 -1.00 7.63
CA GLY A 30 0.39 0.24 8.22
C GLY A 30 1.44 0.84 9.14
N MET A 31 1.68 2.14 9.00
CA MET A 31 2.65 2.92 9.76
C MET A 31 1.93 4.01 10.57
N GLY A 32 2.70 4.60 11.48
CA GLY A 32 2.30 5.76 12.28
C GLY A 32 2.16 5.48 13.77
N HIS A 33 1.72 6.49 14.52
CA HIS A 33 1.74 6.51 15.97
C HIS A 33 0.38 6.87 16.59
N THR A 34 -0.22 5.93 17.31
CA THR A 34 -1.61 6.06 17.81
C THR A 34 -1.83 7.13 18.88
N LEU A 35 -0.77 7.64 19.51
CA LEU A 35 -0.85 8.76 20.46
C LEU A 35 -0.97 10.14 19.78
N TYR A 36 -0.69 10.26 18.48
CA TYR A 36 -0.64 11.53 17.75
C TYR A 36 -1.80 11.71 16.76
N GLY A 37 -3.03 11.52 17.24
CA GLY A 37 -4.22 11.86 16.48
C GLY A 37 -4.36 11.03 15.20
N ASP A 38 -4.36 11.71 14.05
CA ASP A 38 -4.56 11.06 12.75
C ASP A 38 -3.32 10.29 12.26
N ASP A 39 -2.17 10.44 12.92
CA ASP A 39 -0.96 9.66 12.64
C ASP A 39 -1.19 8.16 12.84
N GLY A 40 -2.15 7.78 13.69
CA GLY A 40 -2.54 6.38 13.88
C GLY A 40 -3.33 5.75 12.71
N ALA A 41 -3.53 6.44 11.59
CA ALA A 41 -4.41 6.00 10.50
C ALA A 41 -3.97 4.66 9.87
N GLY A 42 -2.68 4.51 9.56
CA GLY A 42 -2.15 3.25 9.03
C GLY A 42 -2.29 2.11 10.03
N ILE A 43 -2.06 2.39 11.32
CA ILE A 43 -2.21 1.41 12.41
C ILE A 43 -3.66 0.93 12.53
N LEU A 44 -4.63 1.86 12.55
CA LEU A 44 -6.05 1.51 12.59
C LEU A 44 -6.44 0.62 11.40
N LEU A 45 -5.97 0.94 10.20
CA LEU A 45 -6.26 0.14 9.01
C LEU A 45 -5.79 -1.31 9.16
N THR A 46 -4.57 -1.52 9.70
CA THR A 46 -4.06 -2.88 9.92
C THR A 46 -4.90 -3.67 10.92
N GLN A 47 -5.44 -3.01 11.95
CA GLN A 47 -6.32 -3.66 12.93
C GLN A 47 -7.62 -4.12 12.29
N LEU A 48 -8.19 -3.32 11.38
CA LEU A 48 -9.43 -3.63 10.68
C LEU A 48 -9.27 -4.78 9.68
N LEU A 49 -8.12 -4.86 9.00
CA LEU A 49 -7.88 -5.85 7.93
C LEU A 49 -7.23 -7.15 8.40
N ARG A 50 -6.60 -7.18 9.60
CA ARG A 50 -5.95 -8.36 10.16
C ARG A 50 -6.82 -9.63 10.18
N PRO A 51 -8.14 -9.59 10.43
CA PRO A 51 -8.97 -10.79 10.38
C PRO A 51 -8.92 -11.51 9.01
N LEU A 52 -8.68 -10.80 7.91
CA LEU A 52 -8.64 -11.36 6.56
C LEU A 52 -7.45 -12.30 6.32
N GLU A 53 -6.35 -12.15 7.06
CA GLU A 53 -5.17 -13.03 6.94
C GLU A 53 -5.51 -14.51 7.17
N ARG A 54 -6.58 -14.80 7.91
CA ARG A 54 -7.01 -16.18 8.18
C ARG A 54 -7.64 -16.86 6.98
N ASP A 55 -8.23 -16.08 6.09
CA ASP A 55 -9.02 -16.56 4.96
C ASP A 55 -8.26 -16.42 3.63
N MET A 56 -7.08 -15.77 3.63
CA MET A 56 -6.31 -15.41 2.43
C MET A 56 -4.82 -15.67 2.63
N GLU A 57 -4.31 -16.79 2.10
CA GLU A 57 -2.86 -17.10 2.16
C GLU A 57 -2.00 -16.06 1.42
N GLY A 58 -2.57 -15.43 0.39
CA GLY A 58 -1.93 -14.39 -0.41
C GLY A 58 -1.86 -13.01 0.27
N LEU A 59 -2.36 -12.85 1.50
CA LEU A 59 -2.39 -11.56 2.20
C LEU A 59 -1.57 -11.60 3.50
N LEU A 60 -0.72 -10.59 3.69
CA LEU A 60 -0.02 -10.30 4.95
C LEU A 60 -0.35 -8.87 5.40
N VAL A 61 -0.79 -8.70 6.65
CA VAL A 61 -1.17 -7.43 7.27
C VAL A 61 -0.23 -7.13 8.45
N VAL A 62 0.69 -6.21 8.23
CA VAL A 62 1.76 -5.87 9.18
C VAL A 62 1.46 -4.53 9.85
N ASN A 63 1.49 -4.53 11.17
CA ASN A 63 1.59 -3.30 11.95
C ASN A 63 3.08 -2.91 12.02
N GLY A 64 3.47 -1.89 11.25
CA GLY A 64 4.84 -1.39 11.19
C GLY A 64 5.18 -0.34 12.25
N GLY A 65 4.18 0.15 12.99
CA GLY A 65 4.35 1.20 13.99
C GLY A 65 5.07 2.42 13.40
N SER A 66 5.97 3.01 14.19
CA SER A 66 6.84 4.11 13.77
C SER A 66 8.18 3.63 13.17
N ALA A 67 8.37 2.32 12.96
CA ALA A 67 9.67 1.75 12.56
C ALA A 67 9.47 0.57 11.60
N PRO A 68 9.04 0.84 10.35
CA PRO A 68 8.72 -0.19 9.36
C PRO A 68 9.93 -1.04 8.94
N GLU A 69 11.16 -0.57 9.15
CA GLU A 69 12.40 -1.34 8.95
C GLU A 69 12.43 -2.65 9.78
N ASN A 70 11.72 -2.68 10.91
CA ASN A 70 11.59 -3.87 11.74
C ASN A 70 10.74 -4.98 11.10
N CYS A 71 9.99 -4.66 10.04
CA CYS A 71 9.11 -5.60 9.35
C CYS A 71 9.81 -6.37 8.23
N THR A 72 11.04 -6.01 7.89
CA THR A 72 11.75 -6.47 6.70
C THR A 72 11.99 -7.98 6.69
N GLY A 73 12.32 -8.57 7.84
CA GLY A 73 12.47 -10.03 7.97
C GLY A 73 11.17 -10.79 7.72
N LEU A 74 10.03 -10.23 8.12
CA LEU A 74 8.71 -10.80 7.86
C LEU A 74 8.36 -10.72 6.37
N LEU A 75 8.59 -9.55 5.75
CA LEU A 75 8.36 -9.33 4.33
C LEU A 75 9.21 -10.26 3.46
N ARG A 76 10.50 -10.45 3.78
CA ARG A 76 11.37 -11.39 3.05
C ARG A 76 10.85 -12.82 3.09
N ARG A 77 10.36 -13.28 4.24
CA ARG A 77 9.79 -14.65 4.39
C ARG A 77 8.48 -14.79 3.62
N PHE A 78 7.68 -13.73 3.58
CA PHE A 78 6.42 -13.71 2.88
C PHE A 78 6.58 -13.58 1.36
N MET A 79 7.72 -13.10 0.84
CA MET A 79 7.96 -12.97 -0.60
C MET A 79 6.78 -12.30 -1.36
N PRO A 80 6.41 -11.07 -0.99
CA PRO A 80 5.30 -10.37 -1.65
C PRO A 80 5.63 -10.07 -3.12
N ASP A 81 4.60 -10.05 -3.96
CA ASP A 81 4.64 -9.42 -5.28
C ASP A 81 4.37 -7.91 -5.18
N LEU A 82 3.57 -7.50 -4.18
CA LEU A 82 3.22 -6.12 -3.88
C LEU A 82 3.34 -5.81 -2.40
N VAL A 83 4.03 -4.72 -2.06
CA VAL A 83 3.99 -4.10 -0.74
C VAL A 83 3.20 -2.79 -0.82
N VAL A 84 2.12 -2.72 -0.05
CA VAL A 84 1.28 -1.53 0.12
C VAL A 84 1.60 -0.90 1.48
N LEU A 85 2.40 0.16 1.48
CA LEU A 85 2.63 0.99 2.65
C LEU A 85 1.43 1.92 2.85
N VAL A 86 1.00 2.10 4.10
CA VAL A 86 -0.09 3.03 4.43
C VAL A 86 0.32 3.92 5.59
N ASP A 87 0.20 5.24 5.40
CA ASP A 87 0.60 6.23 6.40
C ASP A 87 -0.28 7.48 6.37
N ALA A 88 -0.26 8.24 7.46
CA ALA A 88 -0.67 9.63 7.41
C ALA A 88 0.36 10.42 6.57
N ALA A 89 -0.11 11.20 5.60
CA ALA A 89 0.75 11.98 4.72
C ALA A 89 0.14 13.35 4.50
N GLN A 90 0.94 14.41 4.59
CA GLN A 90 0.50 15.75 4.23
C GLN A 90 0.44 15.87 2.70
N LEU A 91 -0.78 15.90 2.17
CA LEU A 91 -1.11 15.96 0.72
C LEU A 91 -1.64 17.33 0.29
N ASP A 92 -1.85 18.25 1.24
CA ASP A 92 -2.49 19.56 1.05
C ASP A 92 -3.90 19.48 0.46
N GLU A 93 -4.63 18.43 0.85
CA GLU A 93 -6.01 18.14 0.42
C GLU A 93 -7.00 18.19 1.58
N ALA A 94 -8.27 17.89 1.33
CA ALA A 94 -9.26 17.69 2.39
C ALA A 94 -8.87 16.52 3.32
N PRO A 95 -9.06 16.63 4.65
CA PRO A 95 -8.80 15.53 5.58
C PRO A 95 -9.51 14.23 5.21
N GLY A 96 -8.80 13.10 5.31
CA GLY A 96 -9.29 11.79 4.90
C GLY A 96 -9.13 11.51 3.39
N THR A 97 -8.65 12.46 2.59
CA THR A 97 -8.27 12.20 1.20
C THR A 97 -7.17 11.15 1.15
N ILE A 98 -7.33 10.15 0.28
CA ILE A 98 -6.38 9.04 0.09
C ILE A 98 -5.76 9.18 -1.29
N GLN A 99 -4.43 9.15 -1.37
CA GLN A 99 -3.71 9.19 -2.64
C GLN A 99 -2.78 7.99 -2.81
N TRP A 100 -2.73 7.49 -4.05
CA TRP A 100 -1.73 6.53 -4.50
C TRP A 100 -0.45 7.28 -4.88
N ILE A 101 0.61 7.05 -4.11
CA ILE A 101 1.90 7.69 -4.28
C ILE A 101 2.90 6.61 -4.73
N PRO A 102 3.36 6.65 -5.99
CA PRO A 102 4.42 5.77 -6.45
C PRO A 102 5.68 5.99 -5.62
N SER A 103 6.40 4.91 -5.31
CA SER A 103 7.61 4.95 -4.49
C SER A 103 8.65 5.93 -5.05
N GLU A 104 8.74 6.09 -6.36
CA GLU A 104 9.68 6.99 -7.03
C GLU A 104 9.38 8.48 -6.79
N MET A 105 8.15 8.83 -6.41
CA MET A 105 7.72 10.21 -6.13
C MET A 105 7.86 10.61 -4.67
N THR A 106 8.20 9.66 -3.78
CA THR A 106 8.27 9.90 -2.33
C THR A 106 9.43 10.81 -1.90
N SER A 107 10.43 11.04 -2.77
CA SER A 107 11.58 11.90 -2.50
C SER A 107 11.26 13.39 -2.33
N GLY A 108 10.10 13.85 -2.81
CA GLY A 108 9.63 15.24 -2.67
C GLY A 108 8.59 15.46 -1.57
N PHE A 109 8.08 14.39 -0.95
CA PHE A 109 7.09 14.50 0.11
C PHE A 109 7.80 14.57 1.47
N SER A 110 7.65 15.69 2.18
CA SER A 110 7.89 15.76 3.63
C SER A 110 6.76 15.04 4.39
N ALA A 111 6.42 13.83 3.95
CA ALA A 111 5.23 13.09 4.40
C ALA A 111 5.41 12.39 5.74
N SER A 112 6.64 12.26 6.27
CA SER A 112 6.85 11.68 7.59
C SER A 112 7.22 12.75 8.58
N THR A 113 6.44 12.87 9.66
CA THR A 113 6.72 13.82 10.72
C THR A 113 7.66 13.27 11.79
N HIS A 114 7.91 11.96 11.91
CA HIS A 114 8.78 11.44 13.00
C HIS A 114 9.56 10.13 12.75
N THR A 115 9.74 9.67 11.50
CA THR A 115 10.60 8.51 11.18
C THR A 115 11.42 8.80 9.93
N LEU A 116 12.50 8.03 9.70
CA LEU A 116 13.25 7.94 8.46
C LEU A 116 12.32 8.22 7.26
N PRO A 117 12.60 9.23 6.40
CA PRO A 117 11.74 9.61 5.28
C PRO A 117 11.17 8.39 4.55
N LEU A 118 9.86 8.36 4.30
CA LEU A 118 9.19 7.22 3.66
C LEU A 118 9.87 6.78 2.35
N HIS A 119 10.51 7.72 1.65
CA HIS A 119 11.32 7.42 0.46
C HIS A 119 12.51 6.50 0.75
N LEU A 120 13.16 6.64 1.90
CA LEU A 120 14.31 5.83 2.29
C LEU A 120 13.87 4.42 2.66
N ILE A 121 12.73 4.29 3.36
CA ILE A 121 12.11 2.98 3.63
C ILE A 121 11.75 2.30 2.32
N SER A 122 11.16 3.04 1.37
CA SER A 122 10.83 2.49 0.06
C SER A 122 12.07 2.09 -0.74
N CYS A 123 13.11 2.93 -0.84
CA CYS A 123 14.37 2.55 -1.51
C CYS A 123 15.00 1.32 -0.85
N TYR A 124 15.06 1.27 0.49
CA TYR A 124 15.61 0.12 1.21
C TYR A 124 14.83 -1.16 0.91
N LEU A 125 13.49 -1.12 0.99
CA LEU A 125 12.67 -2.29 0.68
C LEU A 125 12.80 -2.70 -0.79
N SER A 126 12.91 -1.76 -1.73
CA SER A 126 13.14 -2.06 -3.15
C SER A 126 14.50 -2.69 -3.44
N MET A 127 15.51 -2.42 -2.60
CA MET A 127 16.81 -3.09 -2.69
C MET A 127 16.77 -4.52 -2.12
N GLU A 128 15.94 -4.73 -1.09
CA GLU A 128 15.86 -5.97 -0.34
C GLU A 128 14.83 -6.98 -0.89
N LEU A 129 13.82 -6.48 -1.59
CA LEU A 129 12.68 -7.26 -2.09
C LEU A 129 12.53 -7.07 -3.59
N VAL A 130 12.31 -8.17 -4.31
CA VAL A 130 12.01 -8.14 -5.75
C VAL A 130 10.49 -8.01 -5.93
N CYS A 131 9.92 -6.90 -5.44
CA CYS A 131 8.49 -6.65 -5.45
C CYS A 131 8.16 -5.21 -5.81
N GLU A 132 6.92 -4.97 -6.20
CA GLU A 132 6.41 -3.61 -6.38
C GLU A 132 6.10 -2.98 -5.01
N ILE A 133 6.37 -1.69 -4.86
CA ILE A 133 6.12 -0.95 -3.61
C ILE A 133 5.35 0.32 -3.92
N VAL A 134 4.26 0.52 -3.20
CA VAL A 134 3.39 1.70 -3.28
C VAL A 134 3.14 2.26 -1.89
N LEU A 135 2.98 3.58 -1.80
CA LEU A 135 2.43 4.25 -0.62
C LEU A 135 0.98 4.71 -0.88
N LEU A 136 0.09 4.37 0.03
CA LEU A 136 -1.23 4.99 0.17
C LEU A 136 -1.16 6.02 1.29
N GLY A 137 -1.09 7.30 0.90
CA GLY A 137 -1.06 8.41 1.85
C GLY A 137 -2.48 8.84 2.23
N ILE A 138 -2.71 9.08 3.51
CA ILE A 138 -3.99 9.57 4.04
C ILE A 138 -3.79 10.98 4.60
N GLN A 139 -4.49 11.96 4.05
CA GLN A 139 -4.41 13.35 4.52
C GLN A 139 -4.92 13.45 5.97
N PRO A 140 -4.07 13.83 6.95
CA PRO A 140 -4.51 14.06 8.31
C PRO A 140 -5.28 15.38 8.43
N ARG A 141 -6.13 15.50 9.45
CA ARG A 141 -6.61 16.79 9.95
C ARG A 141 -5.69 17.37 11.02
N ARG A 142 -5.11 16.50 11.86
CA ARG A 142 -4.22 16.87 12.97
C ARG A 142 -3.25 15.75 13.33
N LEU A 143 -2.03 16.13 13.66
CA LEU A 143 -0.94 15.23 14.09
C LEU A 143 -0.47 15.55 15.52
N ASN A 144 -1.35 16.12 16.35
CA ASN A 144 -1.03 16.45 17.73
C ASN A 144 -1.41 15.31 18.68
N PHE A 145 -0.87 15.33 19.90
CA PHE A 145 -1.22 14.38 20.93
C PHE A 145 -2.73 14.35 21.17
N GLY A 146 -3.32 13.16 21.11
CA GLY A 146 -4.76 12.97 21.28
C GLY A 146 -5.33 11.87 20.39
N SER A 147 -6.66 11.79 20.36
CA SER A 147 -7.37 10.80 19.55
C SER A 147 -7.49 11.20 18.09
N MET A 148 -7.60 10.18 17.22
CA MET A 148 -7.91 10.33 15.80
C MET A 148 -9.18 11.16 15.61
N SER A 149 -9.19 11.98 14.57
CA SER A 149 -10.36 12.74 14.19
C SER A 149 -11.42 11.83 13.55
N LEU A 150 -12.70 12.09 13.85
CA LEU A 150 -13.81 11.29 13.33
C LEU A 150 -13.85 11.25 11.79
N ILE A 151 -13.41 12.32 11.14
CA ILE A 151 -13.37 12.40 9.67
C ILE A 151 -12.32 11.44 9.10
N VAL A 152 -11.10 11.41 9.66
CA VAL A 152 -10.06 10.47 9.20
C VAL A 152 -10.44 9.03 9.56
N GLU A 153 -10.97 8.79 10.76
CA GLU A 153 -11.42 7.46 11.17
C GLU A 153 -12.49 6.90 10.21
N ALA A 154 -13.49 7.71 9.84
CA ALA A 154 -14.52 7.29 8.88
C ALA A 154 -13.92 6.92 7.53
N HIS A 155 -12.98 7.72 7.02
CA HIS A 155 -12.30 7.45 5.75
C HIS A 155 -11.41 6.20 5.81
N VAL A 156 -10.72 5.95 6.93
CA VAL A 156 -9.95 4.71 7.14
C VAL A 156 -10.87 3.48 7.14
N ARG A 157 -12.07 3.58 7.72
CA ARG A 157 -13.06 2.48 7.71
C ARG A 157 -13.61 2.22 6.31
N GLU A 158 -13.88 3.25 5.53
CA GLU A 158 -14.31 3.09 4.13
C GLU A 158 -13.17 2.52 3.27
N MET A 159 -11.93 2.96 3.50
CA MET A 159 -10.74 2.37 2.89
C MET A 159 -10.59 0.89 3.22
N ALA A 160 -10.82 0.50 4.48
CA ALA A 160 -10.78 -0.90 4.91
C ALA A 160 -11.80 -1.75 4.15
N LYS A 161 -13.06 -1.28 4.04
CA LYS A 161 -14.11 -1.99 3.27
C LYS A 161 -13.73 -2.14 1.80
N ALA A 162 -13.19 -1.08 1.19
CA ALA A 162 -12.77 -1.11 -0.21
C ALA A 162 -11.61 -2.11 -0.42
N LEU A 163 -10.59 -2.08 0.44
CA LEU A 163 -9.48 -3.03 0.39
C LEU A 163 -9.93 -4.46 0.65
N GLU A 164 -10.81 -4.70 1.61
CA GLU A 164 -11.40 -6.02 1.86
C GLU A 164 -12.10 -6.56 0.62
N GLY A 165 -12.94 -5.75 -0.04
CA GLY A 165 -13.62 -6.13 -1.26
C GLY A 165 -12.65 -6.46 -2.40
N THR A 166 -11.62 -5.63 -2.59
CA THR A 166 -10.57 -5.88 -3.60
C THR A 166 -9.76 -7.13 -3.27
N PHE A 167 -9.32 -7.33 -2.03
CA PHE A 167 -8.53 -8.51 -1.66
C PHE A 167 -9.36 -9.79 -1.77
N LYS A 168 -10.63 -9.81 -1.34
CA LYS A 168 -11.55 -10.93 -1.59
C LYS A 168 -11.72 -11.22 -3.08
N ALA A 169 -11.74 -10.20 -3.93
CA ALA A 169 -11.89 -10.42 -5.37
C ALA A 169 -10.61 -10.90 -6.07
N PHE A 170 -9.43 -10.81 -5.45
CA PHE A 170 -8.15 -11.06 -6.12
C PHE A 170 -7.27 -12.12 -5.46
N LEU A 171 -7.49 -12.40 -4.16
CA LEU A 171 -6.62 -13.19 -3.30
C LEU A 171 -7.35 -14.37 -2.63
N THR A 172 -8.53 -14.73 -3.13
CA THR A 172 -9.25 -15.93 -2.69
C THR A 172 -9.45 -16.87 -3.85
N ASP A 173 -9.13 -18.14 -3.61
CA ASP A 173 -9.11 -19.24 -4.57
C ASP A 173 -10.53 -19.68 -4.99
N ASP A 174 -11.29 -18.78 -5.62
CA ASP A 174 -12.59 -19.08 -6.23
C ASP A 174 -12.42 -19.35 -7.74
N PRO A 175 -12.59 -20.59 -8.21
CA PRO A 175 -12.58 -20.93 -9.62
C PRO A 175 -13.63 -20.15 -10.45
N GLY A 176 -14.72 -19.70 -9.83
CA GLY A 176 -15.81 -18.97 -10.50
C GLY A 176 -15.46 -17.53 -10.87
N ASN A 177 -14.44 -16.93 -10.25
CA ASN A 177 -14.00 -15.57 -10.58
C ASN A 177 -13.00 -15.52 -11.76
N ARG A 178 -12.61 -16.69 -12.28
CA ARG A 178 -11.66 -16.83 -13.40
C ARG A 178 -12.25 -16.33 -14.72
N GLU A 179 -13.57 -16.44 -14.92
CA GLU A 179 -14.24 -16.04 -16.17
C GLU A 179 -14.62 -14.55 -16.21
N ALA A 180 -14.92 -13.92 -15.07
CA ALA A 180 -15.34 -12.51 -15.01
C ALA A 180 -14.22 -11.50 -15.32
N SER A 181 -12.96 -11.95 -15.33
CA SER A 181 -11.78 -11.10 -15.62
C SER A 181 -11.27 -11.20 -17.07
N ILE A 182 -11.91 -12.01 -17.92
CA ILE A 182 -11.52 -12.20 -19.33
C ILE A 182 -12.52 -11.45 -20.22
N CYS A 183 -12.63 -10.13 -20.05
CA CYS A 183 -13.28 -9.27 -21.03
C CYS A 183 -12.21 -8.41 -21.71
N HIS A 184 -11.78 -8.92 -22.87
CA HIS A 184 -11.00 -8.31 -23.96
C HIS A 184 -9.95 -7.25 -23.61
N VAL A 185 -8.68 -7.65 -23.69
CA VAL A 185 -7.59 -6.72 -24.02
C VAL A 185 -6.83 -7.31 -25.20
N GLN A 186 -6.80 -6.57 -26.31
CA GLN A 186 -6.01 -6.89 -27.49
C GLN A 186 -4.52 -6.91 -27.13
N GLU A 187 -3.83 -7.93 -27.61
CA GLU A 187 -2.38 -8.07 -27.60
C GLU A 187 -1.74 -6.93 -28.40
N ASP A 188 -0.84 -6.16 -27.77
CA ASP A 188 0.50 -5.84 -28.30
C ASP A 188 1.16 -4.75 -27.45
N GLN A 189 2.06 -5.14 -26.53
CA GLN A 189 3.27 -4.38 -26.19
C GLN A 189 4.28 -5.34 -25.53
N PRO A 190 5.58 -5.25 -25.86
CA PRO A 190 6.60 -6.14 -25.30
C PRO A 190 6.77 -5.91 -23.80
N ILE A 191 6.85 -7.02 -23.06
CA ILE A 191 7.20 -7.07 -21.63
C ILE A 191 8.59 -6.44 -21.45
N PRO A 192 8.75 -5.33 -20.72
CA PRO A 192 10.08 -4.84 -20.42
C PRO A 192 10.75 -5.79 -19.43
N LEU A 193 11.95 -6.26 -19.78
CA LEU A 193 12.87 -6.94 -18.87
C LEU A 193 13.03 -6.09 -17.60
N ARG A 194 12.74 -6.69 -16.44
CA ARG A 194 12.88 -6.09 -15.11
C ARG A 194 14.33 -5.63 -14.93
N LEU A 195 14.59 -4.33 -15.11
CA LEU A 195 15.81 -3.71 -14.61
C LEU A 195 15.65 -3.49 -13.11
N PRO A 196 16.70 -3.72 -12.29
CA PRO A 196 16.65 -3.35 -10.89
C PRO A 196 16.35 -1.85 -10.78
N TYR A 197 15.38 -1.49 -9.92
CA TYR A 197 15.04 -0.10 -9.62
C TYR A 197 16.24 0.54 -8.94
N VAL A 198 17.12 1.18 -9.73
CA VAL A 198 18.24 1.95 -9.21
C VAL A 198 17.70 3.30 -8.74
N CYS A 199 17.60 3.53 -7.42
CA CYS A 199 17.39 4.87 -6.85
C CYS A 199 18.56 5.75 -7.34
N ARG A 200 18.35 6.56 -8.38
CA ARG A 200 19.35 7.52 -8.86
C ARG A 200 19.32 8.74 -7.96
N GLU A 201 20.29 8.83 -7.07
CA GLU A 201 20.61 10.05 -6.35
C GLU A 201 20.97 11.15 -7.37
N ARG A 202 20.22 12.25 -7.35
CA ARG A 202 20.72 13.54 -7.86
C ARG A 202 20.88 14.46 -6.67
N TYR A 203 22.04 14.38 -6.03
CA TYR A 203 22.57 15.48 -5.24
C TYR A 203 23.13 16.52 -6.20
N LEU A 204 22.43 17.64 -6.35
CA LEU A 204 22.98 18.96 -6.70
C LEU A 204 22.23 20.02 -5.91
#